data_AF-K2D675-F1
#
_entry.id   AF-K2D675-F1
#
_cell.length_a   1.000
_cell.length_b   1.000
_cell.length_c   1.000
_cell.angle_alpha   90.00
_cell.angle_beta   90.00
_cell.angle_gamma   90.00
#
_symmetry.space_group_name_H-M   'P 1'
#
loop_
_entity.id
_entity.type
_entity.pdbx_description
1 polymer ?
#
loop_
_entity_poly.entity_id
_entity_poly.type
_entity_poly.pdbx_seq_one_letter_code
_entity_poly.pdbx_strand_id
1 'polypeptide(L)'
;MLIIIQDLIQAGHEIGIHTELVDMEKICNKDPEKLLRTSIKTFETLFNTKIYGTACHGDYTGNNNLDFWENKRSPQDFGLLYEAYDKNLFERGYYVSDSLVSRWKKYFHGKLDENGSSDPLALIQEKNPEFMCLLLHPDSFFHQHYHEKIKY
;
A
#
# COMPACT_ATOMS: atom_id res chain seq x y z
N MET A 1 -1.80 -3.98 -18.12
CA MET A 1 -1.12 -3.80 -16.82
C MET A 1 0.25 -3.13 -16.98
N LEU A 2 1.17 -3.65 -17.81
CA LEU A 2 2.50 -3.04 -18.02
C LEU A 2 2.44 -1.58 -18.50
N ILE A 3 1.57 -1.27 -19.46
CA ILE A 3 1.39 0.09 -20.00
C ILE A 3 0.94 1.06 -18.90
N ILE A 4 -0.02 0.65 -18.07
CA ILE A 4 -0.51 1.48 -16.94
C ILE A 4 0.62 1.82 -15.97
N ILE A 5 1.45 0.84 -15.60
CA ILE A 5 2.56 1.09 -14.66
C ILE A 5 3.55 2.06 -15.30
N GLN A 6 3.84 1.91 -16.59
CA GLN A 6 4.70 2.86 -17.32
C GLN A 6 4.11 4.26 -17.39
N ASP A 7 2.80 4.39 -17.61
CA ASP A 7 2.11 5.68 -17.63
C ASP A 7 2.17 6.35 -16.24
N LEU A 8 1.95 5.58 -15.17
CA LEU A 8 2.09 6.08 -13.80
C LEU A 8 3.52 6.56 -13.50
N ILE A 9 4.53 5.81 -13.93
CA ILE A 9 5.94 6.22 -13.81
C ILE A 9 6.21 7.51 -14.59
N GLN A 10 5.72 7.61 -15.84
CA GLN A 10 5.89 8.80 -16.68
C GLN A 10 5.19 10.03 -16.10
N ALA A 11 4.06 9.82 -15.41
CA ALA A 11 3.35 10.87 -14.67
C ALA A 11 4.06 11.28 -13.36
N GLY A 12 5.16 10.62 -12.98
CA GLY A 12 5.96 10.95 -11.80
C GLY A 12 5.51 10.24 -10.53
N HIS A 13 4.66 9.22 -10.62
CA HIS A 13 4.27 8.42 -9.46
C HIS A 13 5.38 7.45 -9.06
N GLU A 14 5.59 7.29 -7.75
CA GLU A 14 6.36 6.16 -7.22
C GLU A 14 5.58 4.86 -7.43
N ILE A 15 6.30 3.80 -7.82
CA ILE A 15 5.77 2.44 -7.86
C ILE A 15 6.38 1.63 -6.73
N GLY A 16 5.53 1.18 -5.81
CA GLY A 16 5.85 0.16 -4.82
C GLY A 16 5.39 -1.22 -5.24
N ILE A 17 5.76 -2.24 -4.46
CA ILE A 17 5.29 -3.61 -4.67
C ILE A 17 4.28 -4.01 -3.59
N HIS A 18 3.20 -4.67 -4.01
CA HIS A 18 2.27 -5.34 -3.11
C HIS A 18 2.67 -6.81 -2.95
N THR A 19 2.70 -7.32 -1.72
CA THR A 19 3.26 -8.66 -1.46
C THR A 19 2.41 -9.49 -0.51
N GLU A 20 2.27 -10.79 -0.81
CA GLU A 20 1.60 -11.78 0.04
C GLU A 20 2.61 -12.86 0.51
N LEU A 21 3.70 -12.42 1.15
CA LEU A 21 4.87 -13.27 1.44
C LEU A 21 4.58 -14.45 2.38
N VAL A 22 3.78 -14.23 3.43
CA VAL A 22 3.41 -15.26 4.41
C VAL A 22 2.51 -16.30 3.77
N ASP A 23 1.59 -15.88 2.89
CA ASP A 23 0.76 -16.79 2.13
C ASP A 23 1.57 -17.62 1.14
N MET A 24 2.49 -16.99 0.43
CA MET A 24 3.36 -17.68 -0.52
C MET A 24 4.29 -18.69 0.18
N GLU A 25 4.72 -18.40 1.40
CA GLU A 25 5.43 -19.37 2.24
C GLU A 25 4.52 -20.54 2.62
N LYS A 26 3.39 -20.27 3.28
CA LYS A 26 2.53 -21.31 3.86
C LYS A 26 1.81 -22.17 2.83
N ILE A 27 1.36 -21.58 1.72
CA ILE A 27 0.54 -22.24 0.70
C ILE A 27 1.42 -22.83 -0.40
N CYS A 28 2.41 -22.06 -0.86
CA CYS A 28 3.22 -22.42 -2.02
C CYS A 28 4.63 -22.94 -1.65
N ASN A 29 4.97 -23.03 -0.37
CA ASN A 29 6.28 -23.45 0.15
C ASN A 29 7.43 -22.68 -0.50
N LYS A 30 7.27 -21.36 -0.64
CA LYS A 30 8.29 -20.45 -1.18
C LYS A 30 9.03 -19.76 -0.06
N ASP A 31 10.34 -19.58 -0.24
CA ASP A 31 11.14 -18.71 0.62
C ASP A 31 10.68 -17.25 0.43
N PRO A 32 10.10 -16.61 1.47
CA PRO A 32 9.54 -15.28 1.36
C PRO A 32 10.59 -14.20 1.13
N GLU A 33 11.80 -14.35 1.68
CA GLU A 33 12.89 -13.38 1.49
C GLU A 33 13.43 -13.43 0.07
N LYS A 34 13.65 -14.65 -0.45
CA LYS A 34 14.04 -14.84 -1.85
C LYS A 34 12.97 -14.33 -2.79
N LEU A 35 11.70 -14.54 -2.47
CA LEU A 35 10.57 -14.05 -3.26
C LEU A 35 10.58 -12.53 -3.32
N LEU A 36 10.67 -11.86 -2.18
CA LEU A 36 10.73 -10.40 -2.11
C LEU A 36 11.90 -9.82 -2.92
N ARG A 37 13.12 -10.35 -2.74
CA ARG A 37 14.30 -9.92 -3.50
C ARG A 37 14.12 -10.11 -5.01
N THR A 38 13.49 -11.21 -5.40
CA THR A 38 13.22 -11.52 -6.81
C THR A 38 12.17 -10.57 -7.38
N SER A 39 11.10 -10.29 -6.64
CA SER A 39 10.03 -9.36 -7.04
C SER A 39 10.59 -7.95 -7.23
N ILE A 40 11.37 -7.44 -6.28
CA ILE A 40 12.05 -6.14 -6.37
C ILE A 40 12.90 -6.10 -7.64
N LYS A 41 13.84 -7.04 -7.79
CA LYS A 41 14.74 -7.06 -8.94
C LYS A 41 13.99 -7.14 -10.27
N THR A 42 12.91 -7.91 -10.31
CA THR A 42 12.10 -8.08 -11.52
C THR A 42 11.43 -6.77 -11.91
N PHE A 43 10.77 -6.09 -10.97
CA PHE A 43 10.15 -4.80 -11.22
C PHE A 43 11.17 -3.73 -11.61
N GLU A 44 12.30 -3.66 -10.89
CA GLU A 44 13.35 -2.69 -11.20
C GLU A 44 13.93 -2.90 -12.60
N THR A 45 14.09 -4.16 -13.02
CA THR A 45 14.59 -4.50 -14.36
C THR A 45 13.56 -4.19 -15.44
N LEU A 46 12.29 -4.57 -15.22
CA LEU A 46 11.22 -4.42 -16.21
C LEU A 46 10.89 -2.96 -16.49
N PHE A 47 10.89 -2.12 -15.45
CA PHE A 47 10.47 -0.73 -15.55
C PHE A 47 11.64 0.26 -15.53
N ASN A 48 12.87 -0.23 -15.38
CA ASN A 48 14.08 0.59 -15.26
C ASN A 48 13.91 1.73 -14.23
N THR A 49 13.30 1.39 -13.09
CA THR A 49 13.05 2.31 -11.98
C THR A 49 13.42 1.64 -10.67
N LYS A 50 13.81 2.42 -9.65
CA LYS A 50 14.09 1.89 -8.31
C LYS A 50 12.76 1.65 -7.58
N ILE A 51 12.65 0.54 -6.85
CA ILE A 51 11.53 0.30 -5.94
C ILE A 51 11.97 0.75 -4.54
N TYR A 52 11.18 1.63 -3.93
CA TYR A 52 11.46 2.17 -2.60
C TYR A 52 10.48 1.66 -1.55
N GLY A 53 9.20 1.50 -1.89
CA GLY A 53 8.17 1.00 -0.97
C GLY A 53 7.71 -0.43 -1.24
N THR A 54 7.22 -1.07 -0.19
CA THR A 54 6.38 -2.28 -0.26
C THR A 54 5.13 -2.11 0.59
N ALA A 55 4.07 -2.84 0.27
CA ALA A 55 2.84 -2.89 1.06
C ALA A 55 2.36 -4.34 1.17
N CYS A 56 1.78 -4.69 2.31
CA CYS A 56 1.09 -5.96 2.50
C CYS A 56 -0.03 -5.82 3.54
N HIS A 57 -0.99 -6.73 3.52
CA HIS A 57 -2.09 -6.75 4.48
C HIS A 57 -2.48 -8.19 4.83
N GLY A 58 -3.39 -8.35 5.78
CA GLY A 58 -4.04 -9.65 5.98
C GLY A 58 -4.89 -10.03 4.78
N ASP A 59 -4.90 -11.30 4.42
CA ASP A 59 -5.65 -11.82 3.28
C ASP A 59 -6.78 -12.77 3.75
N TYR A 60 -7.69 -13.14 2.84
CA TYR A 60 -8.81 -14.05 3.08
C TYR A 60 -8.38 -15.47 3.49
N THR A 61 -7.09 -15.78 3.37
CA THR A 61 -6.47 -17.03 3.82
C THR A 61 -6.44 -17.15 5.36
N GLY A 62 -6.68 -16.04 6.07
CA GLY A 62 -6.53 -15.95 7.52
C GLY A 62 -5.09 -15.73 7.98
N ASN A 63 -4.13 -15.65 7.06
CA ASN A 63 -2.76 -15.24 7.36
C ASN A 63 -2.64 -13.71 7.31
N ASN A 64 -1.76 -13.17 8.15
CA ASN A 64 -1.41 -11.77 8.14
C ASN A 64 -0.04 -11.58 7.50
N ASN A 65 0.04 -10.98 6.30
CA ASN A 65 1.32 -10.80 5.63
C ASN A 65 2.24 -9.79 6.32
N LEU A 66 1.71 -8.98 7.24
CA LEU A 66 2.52 -8.12 8.11
C LEU A 66 3.41 -8.93 9.07
N ASP A 67 3.05 -10.19 9.38
CA ASP A 67 3.84 -11.07 10.25
C ASP A 67 5.24 -11.34 9.69
N PHE A 68 5.43 -11.19 8.37
CA PHE A 68 6.75 -11.26 7.74
C PHE A 68 7.72 -10.22 8.34
N TRP A 69 7.22 -9.02 8.64
CA TRP A 69 7.98 -7.88 9.13
C TRP A 69 8.18 -7.88 10.65
N GLU A 70 7.35 -8.60 11.41
CA GLU A 70 7.42 -8.62 12.88
C GLU A 70 8.70 -9.28 13.44
N ASN A 71 9.41 -10.06 12.63
CA ASN A 71 10.55 -10.90 13.05
C ASN A 71 11.92 -10.31 12.70
N LYS A 72 12.26 -9.14 13.27
CA LYS A 72 13.58 -8.46 13.11
C LYS A 72 13.97 -8.12 11.66
N ARG A 73 13.02 -8.17 10.73
CA ARG A 73 13.24 -7.74 9.34
C ARG A 73 12.85 -6.29 9.22
N SER A 74 13.63 -5.56 8.45
CA SER A 74 13.36 -4.18 8.08
C SER A 74 13.30 -4.06 6.55
N PRO A 75 12.54 -3.11 6.00
CA PRO A 75 12.57 -2.83 4.57
C PRO A 75 14.00 -2.63 4.03
N GLN A 76 14.87 -2.04 4.85
CA GLN A 76 16.26 -1.74 4.52
C GLN A 76 17.10 -3.01 4.26
N ASP A 77 16.78 -4.14 4.89
CA ASP A 77 17.45 -5.43 4.64
C ASP A 77 17.25 -5.94 3.19
N PHE A 78 16.26 -5.37 2.50
CA PHE A 78 15.90 -5.67 1.12
C PHE A 78 16.19 -4.51 0.16
N GLY A 79 16.81 -3.42 0.64
CA GLY A 79 17.09 -2.23 -0.15
C GLY A 79 15.87 -1.35 -0.41
N LEU A 80 14.82 -1.49 0.40
CA LEU A 80 13.63 -0.65 0.41
C LEU A 80 13.77 0.46 1.48
N LEU A 81 13.02 1.54 1.31
CA LEU A 81 12.96 2.65 2.27
C LEU A 81 11.86 2.46 3.30
N TYR A 82 10.72 1.85 2.93
CA TYR A 82 9.57 1.74 3.81
C TYR A 82 8.66 0.55 3.48
N GLU A 83 7.84 0.17 4.47
CA GLU A 83 6.64 -0.66 4.32
C GLU A 83 5.43 0.25 4.61
N ALA A 84 4.38 0.21 3.79
CA ALA A 84 3.31 1.22 3.80
C ALA A 84 2.47 1.24 5.09
N TYR A 85 2.41 0.11 5.79
CA TYR A 85 1.78 -0.07 7.09
C TYR A 85 2.77 -0.04 8.26
N ASP A 86 4.04 0.32 8.00
CA ASP A 86 5.02 0.54 9.06
C ASP A 86 4.45 1.53 10.09
N LYS A 87 4.66 1.22 11.36
CA LYS A 87 4.13 2.03 12.47
C LYS A 87 4.55 3.49 12.36
N ASN A 88 5.74 3.78 11.84
CA ASN A 88 6.19 5.15 11.67
C ASN A 88 5.38 5.92 10.62
N LEU A 89 4.77 5.26 9.63
CA LEU A 89 3.87 5.91 8.67
C LEU A 89 2.44 5.97 9.23
N PHE A 90 1.95 4.86 9.78
CA PHE A 90 0.61 4.76 10.32
C PHE A 90 0.37 5.65 11.56
N GLU A 91 1.38 5.80 12.41
CA GLU A 91 1.31 6.59 13.64
C GLU A 91 1.76 8.05 13.44
N ARG A 92 2.26 8.44 12.26
CA ARG A 92 2.78 9.81 12.05
C ARG A 92 1.70 10.87 11.94
N GLY A 93 0.51 10.52 11.46
CA GLY A 93 -0.54 11.50 11.22
C GLY A 93 -1.90 10.86 11.00
N TYR A 94 -2.63 11.37 10.01
CA TYR A 94 -3.90 10.78 9.61
C TYR A 94 -3.67 9.63 8.62
N TYR A 95 -4.32 8.50 8.88
CA TYR A 95 -4.44 7.41 7.93
C TYR A 95 -5.91 7.24 7.59
N VAL A 96 -6.27 7.40 6.32
CA VAL A 96 -7.66 7.34 5.86
C VAL A 96 -7.78 6.28 4.79
N SER A 97 -8.81 5.43 4.90
CA SER A 97 -9.05 4.33 3.99
C SER A 97 -10.52 4.22 3.59
N ASP A 98 -10.77 3.88 2.34
CA ASP A 98 -12.09 3.53 1.79
C ASP A 98 -12.46 2.04 1.97
N SER A 99 -11.70 1.30 2.78
CA SER A 99 -11.90 -0.14 3.03
C SER A 99 -13.27 -0.52 3.60
N LEU A 100 -14.08 0.46 4.02
CA LEU A 100 -15.48 0.25 4.41
C LEU A 100 -16.40 0.91 3.38
N VAL A 101 -17.29 0.11 2.80
CA VAL A 101 -18.21 0.52 1.72
C VAL A 101 -19.11 1.71 2.10
N SER A 102 -19.48 1.84 3.37
CA SER A 102 -20.43 2.86 3.84
C SER A 102 -19.79 4.07 4.50
N ARG A 103 -18.48 4.04 4.79
CA ARG A 103 -17.80 5.13 5.51
C ARG A 103 -16.29 5.09 5.35
N TRP A 104 -15.65 6.24 5.46
CA TRP A 104 -14.20 6.32 5.53
C TRP A 104 -13.70 5.84 6.88
N LYS A 105 -12.81 4.85 6.88
CA LYS A 105 -12.11 4.38 8.07
C LYS A 105 -10.90 5.27 8.30
N LYS A 106 -10.76 5.82 9.51
CA LYS A 106 -9.72 6.81 9.80
C LYS A 106 -9.01 6.50 11.08
N TYR A 107 -7.73 6.80 11.09
CA TYR A 107 -6.87 6.70 12.25
C TYR A 107 -6.11 8.00 12.42
N PHE A 108 -5.93 8.43 13.66
CA PHE A 108 -5.04 9.52 14.02
C PHE A 108 -4.01 8.98 15.02
N HIS A 109 -2.73 9.07 14.65
CA HIS A 109 -1.62 8.47 15.41
C HIS A 109 -1.89 6.99 15.76
N GLY A 110 -2.29 6.21 14.75
CA GLY A 110 -2.59 4.79 14.88
C GLY A 110 -3.85 4.42 15.66
N LYS A 111 -4.63 5.39 16.15
CA LYS A 111 -5.87 5.15 16.89
C LYS A 111 -7.09 5.45 16.05
N LEU A 112 -8.09 4.57 16.08
CA LEU A 112 -9.33 4.73 15.33
C LEU A 112 -10.01 6.05 15.74
N ASP A 113 -10.31 6.89 14.75
CA ASP A 113 -11.06 8.13 14.94
C ASP A 113 -12.52 7.88 14.56
N GLU A 114 -13.35 7.63 15.57
CA GLU A 114 -14.77 7.34 15.42
C GLU A 114 -15.64 8.60 15.21
N ASN A 115 -15.07 9.80 15.39
CA ASN A 115 -15.83 11.05 15.53
C ASN A 115 -15.60 12.07 14.40
N GLY A 116 -14.65 11.85 13.48
CA GLY A 116 -14.33 12.83 12.43
C GLY A 116 -15.29 12.82 11.22
N SER A 117 -15.25 13.88 10.40
CA SER A 117 -16.02 14.09 9.16
C SER A 117 -15.98 12.95 8.12
N SER A 118 -17.06 12.85 7.34
CA SER A 118 -17.43 11.75 6.44
C SER A 118 -16.58 11.56 5.19
N ASP A 119 -15.54 12.37 4.93
CA ASP A 119 -14.70 12.24 3.74
C ASP A 119 -13.29 12.88 3.93
N PRO A 120 -12.30 12.51 3.09
CA PRO A 120 -10.93 13.04 3.19
C PRO A 120 -10.80 14.56 2.94
N LEU A 121 -11.66 15.17 2.13
CA LEU A 121 -11.56 16.60 1.81
C LEU A 121 -12.01 17.45 3.00
N ALA A 122 -13.11 17.07 3.66
CA ALA A 122 -13.55 17.70 4.90
C ALA A 122 -12.46 17.59 5.98
N LEU A 123 -11.79 16.45 6.08
CA LEU A 123 -10.67 16.27 7.01
C LEU A 123 -9.51 17.25 6.73
N ILE A 124 -9.14 17.44 5.46
CA ILE A 124 -8.10 18.41 5.06
C ILE A 124 -8.52 19.83 5.43
N GLN A 125 -9.78 20.22 5.15
CA GLN A 125 -10.27 21.56 5.42
C GLN A 125 -10.37 21.87 6.93
N GLU A 126 -10.84 20.91 7.73
CA GLU A 126 -11.07 21.10 9.15
C GLU A 126 -9.80 20.98 9.99
N LYS A 127 -8.91 20.05 9.64
CA LYS A 127 -7.75 19.69 10.46
C LYS A 127 -6.43 20.19 9.88
N ASN A 128 -6.39 20.49 8.58
CA ASN A 128 -5.20 20.91 7.84
C ASN A 128 -3.94 20.09 8.25
N PRO A 129 -3.98 18.76 8.09
CA PRO A 129 -2.94 17.91 8.63
C PRO A 129 -1.64 18.08 7.86
N GLU A 130 -0.53 18.13 8.58
CA GLU A 130 0.82 18.19 7.99
C GLU A 130 1.16 16.92 7.20
N PHE A 131 0.61 15.77 7.63
CA PHE A 131 0.83 14.48 7.00
C PHE A 131 -0.45 13.65 6.99
N MET A 132 -0.78 13.09 5.82
CA MET A 132 -1.91 12.19 5.62
C MET A 132 -1.54 11.06 4.66
N CYS A 133 -1.83 9.83 5.04
CA CYS A 133 -1.84 8.67 4.16
C CYS A 133 -3.28 8.40 3.71
N LEU A 134 -3.48 8.26 2.40
CA LEU A 134 -4.76 7.87 1.79
C LEU A 134 -4.60 6.49 1.15
N LEU A 135 -5.35 5.50 1.65
CA LEU A 135 -5.51 4.20 1.02
C LEU A 135 -6.85 4.17 0.29
N LEU A 136 -6.80 4.20 -1.03
CA LEU A 136 -7.97 4.31 -1.89
C LEU A 136 -7.99 3.16 -2.89
N HIS A 137 -9.16 2.55 -3.07
CA HIS A 137 -9.44 1.80 -4.27
C HIS A 137 -9.77 2.79 -5.39
N PRO A 138 -9.20 2.61 -6.59
CA PRO A 138 -9.50 3.50 -7.70
C PRO A 138 -10.99 3.67 -8.02
N ASP A 139 -11.74 2.58 -7.91
CA ASP A 139 -13.17 2.56 -8.25
C ASP A 139 -14.01 3.41 -7.28
N SER A 140 -13.50 3.70 -6.07
CA SER A 140 -14.16 4.54 -5.07
C SER A 140 -13.94 6.04 -5.30
N PHE A 141 -12.85 6.41 -5.98
CA PHE A 141 -12.39 7.80 -6.05
C PHE A 141 -12.54 8.44 -7.45
N PHE A 142 -12.43 7.65 -8.51
CA PHE A 142 -12.44 8.17 -9.87
C PHE A 142 -13.82 8.00 -10.53
N HIS A 143 -14.37 9.09 -11.10
CA HIS A 143 -15.62 9.03 -11.88
C HIS A 143 -15.47 8.23 -13.18
N GLN A 144 -14.26 8.22 -13.72
CA GLN A 144 -13.81 7.28 -14.74
C GLN A 144 -12.38 6.88 -14.40
N HIS A 145 -12.15 5.60 -14.14
CA HIS A 145 -10.81 5.11 -13.87
C HIS A 145 -10.11 4.61 -15.14
N TYR A 146 -8.79 4.70 -15.22
CA TYR A 146 -8.06 4.21 -16.40
C TYR A 146 -8.23 2.69 -16.61
N HIS A 147 -8.54 1.94 -15.53
CA HIS A 147 -8.91 0.52 -15.62
C HIS A 147 -10.24 0.27 -16.36
N GLU A 148 -11.19 1.20 -16.31
CA GLU A 148 -12.50 1.04 -16.97
C GLU A 148 -12.43 1.18 -18.50
N LYS A 149 -11.41 1.87 -19.01
CA LYS A 149 -11.16 2.04 -20.45
C LYS A 149 -10.54 0.81 -21.10
N ILE A 150 -9.99 -0.12 -20.32
CA ILE A 150 -9.39 -1.37 -20.79
C ILE A 150 -10.33 -2.52 -20.39
N LYS A 151 -11.44 -2.68 -21.13
CA LYS A 151 -12.24 -3.91 -21.06
C LYS A 151 -11.66 -4.90 -22.07
N TYR A 152 -11.25 -6.07 -21.59
CA TYR A 152 -10.87 -7.21 -22.44
C TYR A 152 -12.09 -7.75 -23.18
#